data_AF-B5RNJ1-F1
#
_entry.id   AF-B5RNJ1-F1
#
_cell.length_a   1.000
_cell.length_b   1.000
_cell.length_c   1.000
_cell.angle_alpha   90.00
_cell.angle_beta   90.00
_cell.angle_gamma   90.00
#
_symmetry.space_group_name_H-M   'P 1'
#
loop_
_entity.id
_entity.type
_entity.pdbx_description
1 polymer ?
#
loop_
_entity_poly.entity_id
_entity_poly.type
_entity_poly.pdbx_seq_one_letter_code
_entity_poly.pdbx_strand_id
1 'polypeptide(L)'
;MIRQVFYALLLLLVLIMNCNLTSKDVSDFDGTSLVVNSLIDQTLDKGSRLLEKYEEGGIDSIDLELYELLDLFGVSENGKMLIFYIKEALCDSDIVDAQGQCEIYDYIEFYELLNNLGADKIIEIVNHLLGTFNALREAELAISKVSDGDLKREMQIRFDLKNKAYKLDLKKVFSASVLDELYNQIISYDSSYIDDFINMKIDALSKYSRN
;
A
#
# COMPACT_ATOMS: atom_id res chain seq x y z
N MET A 1 -51.66 -19.56 -8.00
CA MET A 1 -51.69 -18.25 -7.28
C MET A 1 -51.10 -18.33 -5.87
N ILE A 2 -51.37 -19.38 -5.08
CA ILE A 2 -50.86 -19.52 -3.70
C ILE A 2 -49.32 -19.52 -3.61
N ARG A 3 -48.62 -20.18 -4.56
CA ARG A 3 -47.16 -20.30 -4.54
C ARG A 3 -46.40 -18.97 -4.76
N GLN A 4 -46.96 -18.01 -5.50
CA GLN A 4 -46.35 -16.69 -5.69
C GLN A 4 -46.54 -15.78 -4.46
N VAL A 5 -47.65 -15.93 -3.75
CA VAL A 5 -47.93 -15.19 -2.50
C VAL A 5 -46.97 -15.61 -1.39
N PHE A 6 -46.57 -16.89 -1.35
CA PHE A 6 -45.57 -17.38 -0.39
C PHE A 6 -44.17 -16.79 -0.59
N TYR A 7 -43.73 -16.59 -1.85
CA TYR A 7 -42.44 -15.95 -2.13
C TYR A 7 -42.44 -14.46 -1.77
N ALA A 8 -43.55 -13.76 -2.00
CA ALA A 8 -43.70 -12.36 -1.60
C ALA A 8 -43.66 -12.20 -0.06
N LEU A 9 -44.28 -13.12 0.69
CA LEU A 9 -44.23 -13.16 2.16
C LEU A 9 -42.83 -13.45 2.69
N LEU A 10 -42.09 -14.39 2.08
CA LEU A 10 -40.71 -14.68 2.47
C LEU A 10 -39.76 -13.49 2.21
N LEU A 11 -39.92 -12.77 1.09
CA LEU A 11 -39.11 -11.58 0.80
C LEU A 11 -39.40 -10.43 1.76
N LEU A 12 -40.66 -10.23 2.17
CA LEU A 12 -41.03 -9.24 3.19
C LEU A 12 -40.44 -9.58 4.57
N LEU A 13 -40.38 -10.87 4.95
CA LEU A 13 -39.76 -11.30 6.22
C LEU A 13 -38.25 -11.05 6.24
N VAL A 14 -37.55 -11.28 5.12
CA VAL A 14 -36.11 -10.98 4.99
C VAL A 14 -35.83 -9.47 5.06
N LEU A 15 -36.72 -8.64 4.50
CA LEU A 15 -36.63 -7.17 4.61
C LEU A 15 -36.87 -6.66 6.04
N ILE A 16 -37.74 -7.30 6.81
CA ILE A 16 -38.03 -6.91 8.21
C ILE A 16 -36.88 -7.29 9.15
N MET A 17 -36.18 -8.40 8.92
CA MET A 17 -35.00 -8.78 9.72
C MET A 17 -33.79 -7.85 9.52
N ASN A 18 -33.67 -7.17 8.37
CA ASN A 18 -32.56 -6.24 8.12
C ASN A 18 -32.82 -4.82 8.64
N CYS A 19 -33.98 -4.59 9.27
CA CYS A 19 -34.33 -3.33 9.89
C CYS A 19 -34.51 -3.52 11.40
N ASN A 20 -33.40 -3.71 12.12
CA ASN A 20 -33.35 -3.45 13.56
C ASN A 20 -32.23 -2.44 13.88
N LEU A 21 -32.50 -1.18 13.56
CA LEU A 21 -31.76 -0.01 14.04
C LEU A 21 -32.51 0.59 15.23
N THR A 22 -31.97 0.45 16.44
CA THR A 22 -32.21 1.35 17.59
C THR A 22 -30.99 1.21 18.51
N SER A 23 -30.00 2.13 18.52
CA SER A 23 -29.94 3.52 19.04
C SER A 23 -29.63 3.63 20.55
N LYS A 24 -28.44 4.22 20.83
CA LYS A 24 -27.98 5.05 22.00
C LYS A 24 -27.81 4.36 23.37
N ASP A 25 -26.76 4.64 24.17
CA ASP A 25 -26.26 5.95 24.64
C ASP A 25 -24.73 6.07 24.90
N VAL A 26 -24.31 7.32 25.12
CA VAL A 26 -22.97 7.95 25.22
C VAL A 26 -22.24 7.73 26.56
N SER A 27 -20.90 7.59 26.56
CA SER A 27 -19.98 8.34 27.47
C SER A 27 -18.49 8.15 27.11
N ASP A 28 -17.83 9.30 26.90
CA ASP A 28 -16.41 9.68 27.08
C ASP A 28 -15.27 8.69 26.79
N PHE A 29 -14.40 9.04 25.82
CA PHE A 29 -13.03 9.54 26.05
C PHE A 29 -12.18 9.53 24.75
N ASP A 30 -11.54 10.67 24.49
CA ASP A 30 -10.32 10.94 23.70
C ASP A 30 -10.26 10.77 22.15
N GLY A 31 -10.56 11.87 21.45
CA GLY A 31 -9.63 12.61 20.55
C GLY A 31 -8.96 11.95 19.34
N THR A 32 -8.83 10.63 19.27
CA THR A 32 -7.96 9.94 18.31
C THR A 32 -8.74 9.11 17.27
N SER A 33 -10.05 8.94 17.49
CA SER A 33 -10.88 7.96 16.76
C SER A 33 -11.42 8.45 15.40
N LEU A 34 -11.58 9.76 15.19
CA LEU A 34 -12.18 10.29 13.94
C LEU A 34 -11.23 10.22 12.72
N VAL A 35 -9.92 10.43 12.94
CA VAL A 35 -8.92 10.35 11.85
C VAL A 35 -8.62 8.89 11.50
N VAL A 36 -8.58 8.02 12.51
CA VAL A 36 -8.30 6.59 12.32
C VAL A 36 -9.44 5.91 11.57
N ASN A 37 -10.70 6.18 11.91
CA ASN A 37 -11.83 5.65 11.14
C ASN A 37 -11.88 6.23 9.71
N SER A 38 -11.55 7.52 9.52
CA SER A 38 -11.45 8.12 8.17
C SER A 38 -10.33 7.51 7.32
N LEU A 39 -9.22 7.08 7.93
CA LEU A 39 -8.12 6.42 7.23
C LEU A 39 -8.45 4.95 6.99
N ILE A 40 -9.08 4.27 7.96
CA ILE A 40 -9.58 2.89 7.84
C ILE A 40 -10.62 2.81 6.74
N ASP A 41 -11.58 3.73 6.69
CA ASP A 41 -12.60 3.81 5.66
C ASP A 41 -11.99 4.10 4.28
N GLN A 42 -10.92 4.91 4.21
CA GLN A 42 -10.17 5.12 2.96
C GLN A 42 -9.31 3.92 2.53
N THR A 43 -8.79 3.12 3.48
CA THR A 43 -8.02 1.90 3.19
C THR A 43 -8.89 0.71 2.86
N LEU A 44 -10.06 0.57 3.50
CA LEU A 44 -11.09 -0.39 3.14
C LEU A 44 -11.68 -0.01 1.77
N ASP A 45 -11.98 1.26 1.51
CA ASP A 45 -12.41 1.72 0.18
C ASP A 45 -11.34 1.45 -0.88
N LYS A 46 -10.05 1.60 -0.59
CA LYS A 46 -8.97 1.25 -1.53
C LYS A 46 -8.78 -0.26 -1.73
N GLY A 47 -8.88 -1.07 -0.68
CA GLY A 47 -8.83 -2.54 -0.79
C GLY A 47 -10.05 -3.10 -1.52
N SER A 48 -11.22 -2.52 -1.25
CA SER A 48 -12.47 -2.82 -1.95
C SER A 48 -12.46 -2.31 -3.40
N ARG A 49 -11.85 -1.16 -3.70
CA ARG A 49 -11.70 -0.64 -5.08
C ARG A 49 -10.59 -1.31 -5.86
N LEU A 50 -9.59 -1.88 -5.19
CA LEU A 50 -8.77 -2.91 -5.80
C LEU A 50 -9.72 -4.04 -6.19
N LEU A 51 -10.43 -4.66 -5.23
CA LEU A 51 -11.36 -5.80 -5.44
C LEU A 51 -12.44 -5.59 -6.52
N GLU A 52 -12.94 -4.36 -6.68
CA GLU A 52 -13.94 -3.98 -7.68
C GLU A 52 -13.33 -3.78 -9.09
N LYS A 53 -12.02 -3.51 -9.18
CA LYS A 53 -11.27 -3.47 -10.45
C LYS A 53 -10.98 -4.87 -11.02
N TYR A 54 -11.22 -5.94 -10.25
CA TYR A 54 -10.91 -7.33 -10.64
C TYR A 54 -11.94 -8.00 -11.55
N GLU A 55 -13.12 -7.43 -11.79
CA GLU A 55 -14.14 -8.08 -12.64
C GLU A 55 -14.02 -7.77 -14.15
N GLU A 56 -13.15 -6.84 -14.59
CA GLU A 56 -13.07 -6.42 -16.00
C GLU A 56 -11.70 -6.55 -16.70
N GLY A 57 -10.64 -7.06 -16.06
CA GLY A 57 -9.37 -7.19 -16.78
C GLY A 57 -8.30 -7.97 -16.04
N GLY A 58 -7.85 -9.07 -16.65
CA GLY A 58 -6.86 -10.00 -16.12
C GLY A 58 -5.55 -9.34 -15.66
N ILE A 59 -5.34 -9.38 -14.35
CA ILE A 59 -4.06 -9.36 -13.63
C ILE A 59 -4.22 -10.47 -12.57
N ASP A 60 -4.05 -11.73 -12.98
CA ASP A 60 -2.91 -12.65 -12.82
C ASP A 60 -2.84 -13.33 -11.43
N SER A 61 -3.13 -14.63 -11.39
CA SER A 61 -3.13 -15.59 -10.25
C SER A 61 -2.04 -15.31 -9.20
N ILE A 62 -0.89 -14.93 -9.74
CA ILE A 62 0.32 -14.48 -9.10
C ILE A 62 0.07 -13.46 -7.97
N ASP A 63 -0.59 -12.33 -8.22
CA ASP A 63 -0.73 -11.30 -7.17
C ASP A 63 -1.65 -11.74 -6.02
N LEU A 64 -2.58 -12.64 -6.31
CA LEU A 64 -3.42 -13.27 -5.30
C LEU A 64 -2.60 -14.22 -4.42
N GLU A 65 -1.76 -15.06 -5.02
CA GLU A 65 -0.86 -15.96 -4.29
C GLU A 65 0.09 -15.20 -3.37
N LEU A 66 0.67 -14.08 -3.84
CA LEU A 66 1.48 -13.20 -3.01
C LEU A 66 0.68 -12.62 -1.84
N TYR A 67 -0.54 -12.15 -2.09
CA TYR A 67 -1.38 -11.58 -1.04
C TYR A 67 -1.73 -12.63 0.03
N GLU A 68 -2.09 -13.84 -0.38
CA GLU A 68 -2.39 -14.96 0.51
C GLU A 68 -1.17 -15.36 1.35
N LEU A 69 0.04 -15.37 0.77
CA LEU A 69 1.29 -15.59 1.50
C LEU A 69 1.49 -14.53 2.60
N LEU A 70 1.26 -13.26 2.27
CA LEU A 70 1.42 -12.16 3.22
C LEU A 70 0.36 -12.19 4.33
N ASP A 71 -0.86 -12.63 4.02
CA ASP A 71 -1.91 -12.93 5.00
C ASP A 71 -1.51 -14.06 5.94
N LEU A 72 -0.97 -15.15 5.39
CA LEU A 72 -0.45 -16.26 6.17
C LEU A 72 0.67 -15.82 7.12
N PHE A 73 1.52 -14.88 6.68
CA PHE A 73 2.58 -14.30 7.49
C PHE A 73 2.08 -13.26 8.51
N GLY A 74 0.80 -12.87 8.48
CA GLY A 74 0.24 -11.85 9.37
C GLY A 74 0.76 -10.44 9.08
N VAL A 75 1.16 -10.16 7.84
CA VAL A 75 1.63 -8.84 7.42
C VAL A 75 0.45 -7.87 7.40
N SER A 76 0.61 -6.71 8.05
CA SER A 76 -0.43 -5.66 8.06
C SER A 76 -0.74 -5.14 6.66
N GLU A 77 -1.92 -4.56 6.44
CA GLU A 77 -2.30 -3.96 5.15
C GLU A 77 -1.29 -2.92 4.62
N ASN A 78 -0.75 -2.08 5.51
CA ASN A 78 0.32 -1.15 5.13
C ASN A 78 1.61 -1.88 4.74
N GLY A 79 1.93 -2.97 5.42
CA GLY A 79 3.05 -3.84 5.06
C GLY A 79 2.84 -4.52 3.71
N LYS A 80 1.62 -4.99 3.41
CA LYS A 80 1.31 -5.56 2.09
C LYS A 80 1.52 -4.54 0.99
N MET A 81 0.99 -3.32 1.15
CA MET A 81 1.22 -2.23 0.19
C MET A 81 2.72 -1.96 -0.03
N LEU A 82 3.53 -2.01 1.03
CA LEU A 82 4.98 -1.89 0.93
C LEU A 82 5.60 -3.05 0.14
N ILE A 83 5.21 -4.29 0.41
CA ILE A 83 5.72 -5.46 -0.32
C ILE A 83 5.36 -5.39 -1.81
N PHE A 84 4.13 -4.99 -2.16
CA PHE A 84 3.75 -4.76 -3.55
C PHE A 84 4.55 -3.63 -4.20
N TYR A 85 4.82 -2.55 -3.47
CA TYR A 85 5.69 -1.47 -3.96
C TYR A 85 7.14 -1.95 -4.19
N ILE A 86 7.68 -2.81 -3.31
CA ILE A 86 8.99 -3.45 -3.49
C ILE A 86 8.95 -4.38 -4.71
N LYS A 87 7.91 -5.21 -4.87
CA LYS A 87 7.72 -6.06 -6.06
C LYS A 87 7.79 -5.23 -7.34
N GLU A 88 7.02 -4.15 -7.41
CA GLU A 88 7.07 -3.22 -8.55
C GLU A 88 8.47 -2.66 -8.77
N ALA A 89 9.21 -2.36 -7.71
CA ALA A 89 10.58 -1.86 -7.85
C ALA A 89 11.52 -2.94 -8.42
N LEU A 90 11.49 -4.15 -7.88
CA LEU A 90 12.45 -5.23 -8.20
C LEU A 90 12.18 -5.88 -9.56
N CYS A 91 10.92 -5.99 -9.97
CA CYS A 91 10.52 -6.61 -11.23
C CYS A 91 10.47 -5.65 -12.43
N ASP A 92 10.61 -4.34 -12.21
CA ASP A 92 10.57 -3.34 -13.28
C ASP A 92 11.93 -3.24 -13.99
N SER A 93 11.96 -3.55 -15.29
CA SER A 93 13.16 -3.48 -16.13
C SER A 93 13.62 -2.06 -16.48
N ASP A 94 12.76 -1.05 -16.33
CA ASP A 94 13.06 0.35 -16.63
C ASP A 94 13.74 1.08 -15.46
N ILE A 95 13.86 0.40 -14.32
CA ILE A 95 14.59 0.84 -13.13
C ILE A 95 15.97 0.21 -13.17
N VAL A 96 16.92 1.00 -13.68
CA VAL A 96 18.32 0.63 -13.89
C VAL A 96 19.25 1.68 -13.27
N ASP A 97 20.49 1.27 -12.97
CA ASP A 97 21.52 2.20 -12.52
C ASP A 97 22.08 3.07 -13.66
N ALA A 98 23.09 3.89 -13.36
CA ALA A 98 23.72 4.77 -14.36
C ALA A 98 24.42 4.00 -15.49
N GLN A 99 24.72 2.72 -15.29
CA GLN A 99 25.32 1.81 -16.26
C GLN A 99 24.26 1.02 -17.04
N GLY A 100 22.97 1.20 -16.71
CA GLY A 100 21.88 0.45 -17.31
C GLY A 100 21.76 -0.98 -16.78
N GLN A 101 22.35 -1.27 -15.62
CA GLN A 101 22.41 -2.63 -15.05
C GLN A 101 21.74 -2.66 -13.69
N CYS A 102 20.90 -3.65 -13.45
CA CYS A 102 20.41 -4.01 -12.13
C CYS A 102 19.85 -5.42 -12.19
N GLU A 103 19.90 -6.14 -11.07
CA GLU A 103 19.18 -7.41 -10.97
C GLU A 103 17.68 -7.14 -11.14
N ILE A 104 17.03 -7.98 -11.94
CA ILE A 104 15.60 -7.91 -12.21
C ILE A 104 15.06 -9.26 -11.78
N TYR A 105 14.25 -9.24 -10.74
CA TYR A 105 13.53 -10.41 -10.31
C TYR A 105 12.38 -10.65 -11.28
N ASP A 106 12.19 -11.89 -11.72
CA ASP A 106 10.85 -12.29 -12.15
C ASP A 106 9.92 -12.44 -10.94
N TYR A 107 8.62 -12.60 -11.20
CA TYR A 107 7.65 -12.72 -10.13
C TYR A 107 7.88 -13.96 -9.25
N ILE A 108 8.24 -15.09 -9.87
CA ILE A 108 8.42 -16.37 -9.16
C ILE A 108 9.63 -16.24 -8.22
N GLU A 109 10.73 -15.68 -8.71
CA GLU A 109 11.93 -15.41 -7.92
C GLU A 109 11.61 -14.50 -6.71
N PHE A 110 10.81 -13.45 -6.92
CA PHE A 110 10.38 -12.57 -5.84
C PHE A 110 9.50 -13.30 -4.82
N TYR A 111 8.52 -14.08 -5.27
CA TYR A 111 7.63 -14.85 -4.38
C TYR A 111 8.43 -15.88 -3.56
N GLU A 112 9.31 -16.65 -4.22
CA GLU A 112 10.17 -17.63 -3.58
C GLU A 112 11.10 -16.99 -2.57
N LEU A 113 11.63 -15.80 -2.86
CA LEU A 113 12.43 -15.03 -1.91
C LEU A 113 11.65 -14.75 -0.61
N LEU A 114 10.42 -14.24 -0.71
CA LEU A 114 9.62 -13.95 0.48
C LEU A 114 9.27 -15.23 1.25
N ASN A 115 8.90 -16.29 0.53
CA ASN A 115 8.58 -17.58 1.13
C ASN A 115 9.79 -18.18 1.88
N ASN A 116 11.00 -18.06 1.31
CA ASN A 116 12.24 -18.55 1.90
C ASN A 116 12.71 -17.71 3.09
N LEU A 117 12.45 -16.39 3.10
CA LEU A 117 12.69 -15.54 4.27
C LEU A 117 11.78 -15.93 5.44
N GLY A 118 10.51 -16.26 5.14
CA GLY A 118 9.51 -16.64 6.12
C GLY A 118 8.94 -15.46 6.91
N ALA A 119 7.89 -15.73 7.68
CA ALA A 119 7.07 -14.70 8.33
C ALA A 119 7.88 -13.74 9.21
N ASP A 120 8.71 -14.25 10.13
CA ASP A 120 9.45 -13.43 11.09
C ASP A 120 10.36 -12.40 10.42
N LYS A 121 11.15 -12.84 9.43
CA LYS A 121 12.06 -11.97 8.67
C LYS A 121 11.28 -10.96 7.83
N ILE A 122 10.17 -11.37 7.20
CA ILE A 122 9.33 -10.45 6.41
C ILE A 122 8.69 -9.38 7.29
N ILE A 123 8.20 -9.72 8.48
CA ILE A 123 7.66 -8.74 9.43
C ILE A 123 8.74 -7.74 9.84
N GLU A 124 9.97 -8.19 10.11
CA GLU A 124 11.07 -7.30 10.47
C GLU A 124 11.46 -6.36 9.32
N ILE A 125 11.59 -6.89 8.09
CA ILE A 125 11.85 -6.09 6.88
C ILE A 125 10.75 -5.04 6.68
N VAL A 126 9.48 -5.44 6.82
CA VAL A 126 8.35 -4.51 6.72
C VAL A 126 8.50 -3.41 7.75
N ASN A 127 8.67 -3.74 9.02
CA ASN A 127 8.79 -2.75 10.09
C ASN A 127 9.96 -1.78 9.86
N HIS A 128 11.07 -2.28 9.33
CA HIS A 128 12.26 -1.49 9.04
C HIS A 128 12.03 -0.49 7.88
N LEU A 129 11.43 -0.93 6.78
CA LEU A 129 11.26 -0.12 5.57
C LEU A 129 9.98 0.74 5.57
N LEU A 130 9.04 0.48 6.50
CA LEU A 130 7.72 1.13 6.51
C LEU A 130 7.78 2.65 6.70
N GLY A 131 8.75 3.15 7.45
CA GLY A 131 8.91 4.58 7.72
C GLY A 131 9.06 5.41 6.44
N THR A 132 10.02 5.05 5.59
CA THR A 132 10.25 5.72 4.30
C THR A 132 9.06 5.58 3.36
N PHE A 133 8.43 4.39 3.32
CA PHE A 133 7.27 4.16 2.47
C PHE A 133 6.05 4.98 2.88
N ASN A 134 5.80 5.13 4.19
CA ASN A 134 4.74 5.99 4.68
C ASN A 134 5.01 7.45 4.32
N ALA A 135 6.25 7.93 4.51
CA ALA A 135 6.63 9.29 4.11
C ALA A 135 6.39 9.54 2.62
N LEU A 136 6.76 8.58 1.75
CA LEU A 136 6.49 8.62 0.31
C LEU A 136 4.99 8.77 0.02
N ARG A 137 4.14 7.90 0.59
CA ARG A 137 2.68 7.93 0.35
C ARG A 137 2.04 9.22 0.85
N GLU A 138 2.50 9.72 1.98
CA GLU A 138 2.00 10.99 2.53
C GLU A 138 2.40 12.18 1.68
N ALA A 139 3.61 12.18 1.12
CA ALA A 139 4.07 13.20 0.18
C ALA A 139 3.23 13.20 -1.10
N GLU A 140 3.02 12.02 -1.70
CA GLU A 140 2.17 11.86 -2.90
C GLU A 140 0.75 12.38 -2.65
N LEU A 141 0.15 11.99 -1.52
CA LEU A 141 -1.19 12.45 -1.14
C LEU A 141 -1.23 13.97 -0.95
N ALA A 142 -0.22 14.57 -0.31
CA ALA A 142 -0.16 16.02 -0.13
C ALA A 142 -0.02 16.76 -1.47
N ILE A 143 0.86 16.29 -2.36
CA ILE A 143 1.03 16.84 -3.72
C ILE A 143 -0.27 16.73 -4.51
N SER A 144 -1.00 15.62 -4.37
CA SER A 144 -2.27 15.41 -5.08
C SER A 144 -3.33 16.47 -4.74
N LYS A 145 -3.25 17.07 -3.55
CA LYS A 145 -4.18 18.08 -3.02
C LYS A 145 -3.81 19.52 -3.40
N VAL A 146 -2.65 19.76 -4.00
CA VAL A 146 -2.25 21.09 -4.48
C VAL A 146 -3.21 21.54 -5.58
N SER A 147 -3.83 22.72 -5.40
CA SER A 147 -4.86 23.22 -6.33
C SER A 147 -4.27 23.88 -7.58
N ASP A 148 -3.10 24.51 -7.45
CA ASP A 148 -2.39 25.10 -8.59
C ASP A 148 -1.85 23.97 -9.49
N GLY A 149 -2.37 23.90 -10.71
CA GLY A 149 -2.07 22.81 -11.64
C GLY A 149 -0.62 22.79 -12.12
N ASP A 150 0.02 23.95 -12.28
CA ASP A 150 1.40 24.03 -12.75
C ASP A 150 2.37 23.68 -11.62
N LEU A 151 2.13 24.22 -10.42
CA LEU A 151 2.90 23.86 -9.24
C LEU A 151 2.74 22.38 -8.87
N LYS A 152 1.53 21.83 -8.95
CA LYS A 152 1.28 20.40 -8.73
C LYS A 152 2.07 19.56 -9.72
N ARG A 153 2.10 19.94 -11.01
CA ARG A 153 2.88 19.22 -12.03
C ARG A 153 4.38 19.26 -11.72
N GLU A 154 4.91 20.43 -11.35
CA GLU A 154 6.32 20.56 -10.96
C GLU A 154 6.67 19.69 -9.75
N MET A 155 5.82 19.69 -8.72
CA MET A 155 5.97 18.85 -7.54
C MET A 155 5.92 17.36 -7.88
N GLN A 156 4.99 16.95 -8.74
CA GLN A 156 4.88 15.56 -9.18
C GLN A 156 6.13 15.10 -9.90
N ILE A 157 6.70 15.90 -10.81
CA ILE A 157 7.96 15.55 -11.50
C ILE A 157 9.10 15.34 -10.49
N ARG A 158 9.24 16.22 -9.50
CA ARG A 158 10.26 16.08 -8.45
C ARG A 158 10.03 14.82 -7.60
N PHE A 159 8.79 14.54 -7.25
CA PHE A 159 8.41 13.34 -6.52
C PHE A 159 8.73 12.07 -7.32
N ASP A 160 8.35 12.01 -8.60
CA ASP A 160 8.57 10.84 -9.46
C ASP A 160 10.07 10.53 -9.62
N LEU A 161 10.91 11.56 -9.74
CA LEU A 161 12.37 11.41 -9.78
C LEU A 161 12.93 10.81 -8.48
N LYS A 162 12.45 11.29 -7.32
CA LYS A 162 12.86 10.75 -6.01
C LYS A 162 12.33 9.35 -5.77
N ASN A 163 11.08 9.08 -6.15
CA ASN A 163 10.47 7.75 -6.09
C ASN A 163 11.26 6.75 -6.95
N LYS A 164 11.62 7.12 -8.19
CA LYS A 164 12.46 6.28 -9.05
C LYS A 164 13.84 6.00 -8.44
N ALA A 165 14.46 7.01 -7.83
CA ALA A 165 15.74 6.83 -7.14
C ALA A 165 15.63 5.90 -5.92
N TYR A 166 14.56 6.04 -5.13
CA TYR A 166 14.30 5.14 -4.00
C TYR A 166 14.05 3.69 -4.46
N LYS A 167 13.26 3.48 -5.51
CA LYS A 167 13.07 2.14 -6.11
C LYS A 167 14.39 1.53 -6.59
N LEU A 168 15.27 2.34 -7.19
CA LEU A 168 16.60 1.87 -7.60
C LEU A 168 17.47 1.47 -6.40
N ASP A 169 17.44 2.22 -5.31
CA ASP A 169 18.21 1.85 -4.11
C ASP A 169 17.63 0.61 -3.43
N LEU A 170 16.30 0.41 -3.45
CA LEU A 170 15.69 -0.86 -3.04
C LEU A 170 16.21 -2.03 -3.89
N LYS A 171 16.33 -1.89 -5.22
CA LYS A 171 16.94 -2.93 -6.05
C LYS A 171 18.35 -3.30 -5.61
N LYS A 172 19.18 -2.30 -5.33
CA LYS A 172 20.56 -2.54 -4.87
C LYS A 172 20.59 -3.21 -3.50
N VAL A 173 19.69 -2.82 -2.60
CA VAL A 173 19.58 -3.44 -1.27
C VAL A 173 19.15 -4.91 -1.39
N PHE A 174 18.32 -5.22 -2.38
CA PHE A 174 17.82 -6.57 -2.64
C PHE A 174 18.70 -7.40 -3.59
N SER A 175 19.94 -7.02 -3.87
CA SER A 175 20.78 -7.68 -4.90
C SER A 175 21.73 -8.76 -4.38
N ALA A 176 21.62 -9.14 -3.10
CA ALA A 176 22.49 -10.17 -2.54
C ALA A 176 21.91 -11.56 -2.82
N SER A 177 22.75 -12.45 -3.37
CA SER A 177 22.33 -13.80 -3.76
C SER A 177 22.24 -14.80 -2.60
N VAL A 178 22.87 -14.49 -1.46
CA VAL A 178 22.82 -15.31 -0.24
C VAL A 178 21.76 -14.76 0.70
N LEU A 179 20.77 -15.59 1.04
CA LEU A 179 19.58 -15.17 1.80
C LEU A 179 19.87 -14.46 3.12
N ASP A 180 20.86 -14.92 3.89
CA ASP A 180 21.22 -14.29 5.17
C ASP A 180 22.00 -12.98 4.95
N GLU A 181 22.82 -12.88 3.90
CA GLU A 181 23.51 -11.64 3.53
C GLU A 181 22.50 -10.59 3.05
N LEU A 182 21.55 -11.00 2.21
CA LEU A 182 20.42 -10.20 1.75
C LEU A 182 19.60 -9.65 2.92
N TYR A 183 19.21 -10.53 3.84
CA TYR A 183 18.49 -10.12 5.03
C TYR A 183 19.26 -9.05 5.83
N ASN A 184 20.54 -9.31 6.13
CA ASN A 184 21.38 -8.38 6.88
C ASN A 184 21.58 -7.05 6.14
N GLN A 185 21.68 -7.08 4.81
CA GLN A 185 21.78 -5.90 3.96
C GLN A 185 20.50 -5.07 4.02
N ILE A 186 19.32 -5.70 4.00
CA ILE A 186 18.03 -5.01 4.14
C ILE A 186 17.89 -4.37 5.52
N ILE A 187 18.19 -5.10 6.60
CA ILE A 187 18.02 -4.60 7.98
C ILE A 187 19.06 -3.53 8.34
N SER A 188 20.23 -3.54 7.70
CA SER A 188 21.24 -2.49 7.88
C SER A 188 21.05 -1.27 6.97
N TYR A 189 20.12 -1.33 6.01
CA TYR A 189 19.86 -0.23 5.09
C TYR A 189 19.20 0.94 5.81
N ASP A 190 19.91 2.05 5.91
CA ASP A 190 19.36 3.32 6.40
C ASP A 190 18.96 4.21 5.22
N SER A 191 17.65 4.41 5.05
CA SER A 191 17.10 5.09 3.88
C SER A 191 17.19 6.60 4.01
N SER A 192 18.02 7.23 3.17
CA SER A 192 18.17 8.69 3.12
C SER A 192 16.95 9.42 2.52
N TYR A 193 15.97 8.69 1.97
CA TYR A 193 14.82 9.26 1.28
C TYR A 193 13.67 9.67 2.22
N ILE A 194 13.68 9.23 3.47
CA ILE A 194 12.61 9.55 4.42
C ILE A 194 12.46 11.07 4.59
N ASP A 195 13.57 11.79 4.76
CA ASP A 195 13.59 13.25 4.90
C ASP A 195 13.18 13.96 3.61
N ASP A 196 13.58 13.43 2.44
CA ASP A 196 13.19 13.97 1.14
C ASP A 196 11.66 13.97 1.00
N PHE A 197 11.01 12.83 1.30
CA PHE A 197 9.55 12.73 1.20
C PHE A 197 8.83 13.55 2.27
N ILE A 198 9.34 13.59 3.50
CA ILE A 198 8.81 14.47 4.56
C ILE A 198 8.85 15.94 4.11
N ASN A 199 9.97 16.38 3.55
CA ASN A 199 10.13 17.76 3.06
C ASN A 199 9.19 18.07 1.89
N MET A 200 8.99 17.13 0.97
CA MET A 200 8.02 17.27 -0.13
C MET A 200 6.58 17.41 0.38
N LYS A 201 6.20 16.59 1.39
CA LYS A 201 4.89 16.70 2.05
C LYS A 201 4.70 18.09 2.66
N ILE A 202 5.70 18.59 3.41
CA ILE A 202 5.65 19.90 4.06
C ILE A 202 5.52 21.02 3.02
N ASP A 203 6.32 20.99 1.95
CA ASP A 203 6.26 21.97 0.86
C ASP A 203 4.85 22.00 0.25
N ALA A 204 4.30 20.83 -0.12
CA ALA A 204 2.96 20.71 -0.69
C ALA A 204 1.85 21.25 0.23
N LEU A 205 1.88 20.92 1.52
CA LEU A 205 0.91 21.43 2.49
C LEU A 205 0.99 22.95 2.67
N SER A 206 2.19 23.54 2.61
CA SER A 206 2.37 25.00 2.70
C SER A 206 1.76 25.76 1.51
N LYS A 207 1.53 25.05 0.39
CA LYS A 207 0.97 25.60 -0.85
C LYS A 207 -0.54 25.36 -0.94
N TYR A 208 -1.05 24.32 -0.26
CA TYR A 208 -2.48 24.09 -0.07
C TYR A 208 -3.16 25.24 0.70
N SER A 209 -2.54 25.74 1.79
CA SER A 209 -3.16 26.72 2.68
C SER A 209 -3.13 28.18 2.22
N ARG A 210 -2.65 28.49 1.00
CA ARG A 210 -2.54 29.87 0.48
C ARG A 210 -3.64 30.29 -0.49
N ASN A 211 -4.64 29.46 -0.72
CA ASN A 211 -5.85 29.77 -1.49
C ASN A 211 -7.05 29.97 -0.56
#